data_AF-A0A813CM19-F1
#
_entry.id   AF-A0A813CM19-F1
#
_cell.length_a   1.000
_cell.length_b   1.000
_cell.length_c   1.000
_cell.angle_alpha   90.00
_cell.angle_beta   90.00
_cell.angle_gamma   90.00
#
_symmetry.space_group_name_H-M   'P 1'
#
loop_
_entity.id
_entity.type
_entity.pdbx_description
1 polymer ?
#
loop_
_entity_poly.entity_id
_entity_poly.type
_entity_poly.pdbx_seq_one_letter_code
_entity_poly.pdbx_strand_id
1 'polypeptide(L)'
;MRQDVMAMSTSVEKLQLLGSSAITRRYLQLRFGLICGEDGGGQGEEASKPLKRKQEQCGLGLPDLPTRKKLWQAQVPDGVTLQPGVCQNRGAEIPVNPNVAKFGVAVSWDKGMHAVDVDLQAVIVDQKGVIIDAAYYNNMKALRCVTHSGDEQTGEKTGMDETVWVMLPRVPPQVRLILFVVAAHNRGQLKDVSNGVLHLLEDDPGNEVASYRMEQSAKEVDAVFVMARSDAGDWSLRVLDEPAQPGRHFMDILEPTLGNLIRAEIPGAPKRQKVAFAMEKGSMVELPQTSDLGKVTAGLGWDVKAGPGPDVDLDVSVVFFAADGRHLGAVFFGNQEEFGVVHSGDNLTGEGSGDDEVITVNLSAIPDSVTQMVFSVNIYTPNITFDRVSNAYCRVCSQDGTELARYVLREARGETGLLIARLMREPGPSRWGFQAIGTFCKGRTWKDSLRDMDPLVRSTARQVQMIAMQSTTDVGLSAAAGSRDNPIRATVAAQPADQKKDCSVQ
;
A
#
# COMPACT_ATOMS: atom_id res chain seq x y z
N MET A 1 40.39 37.20 45.14
CA MET A 1 39.43 36.10 45.40
C MET A 1 39.14 35.46 44.05
N ARG A 2 40.07 34.62 43.61
CA ARG A 2 39.96 33.16 43.46
C ARG A 2 39.19 32.74 42.21
N GLN A 3 39.98 32.16 41.29
CA GLN A 3 39.66 31.17 40.26
C GLN A 3 38.77 31.62 39.10
N ASP A 4 39.40 31.90 37.95
CA ASP A 4 39.24 31.12 36.71
C ASP A 4 39.95 31.81 35.53
N VAL A 5 41.26 31.56 35.40
CA VAL A 5 42.03 31.82 34.17
C VAL A 5 43.02 30.67 33.99
N MET A 6 42.51 29.50 33.60
CA MET A 6 43.28 28.41 32.97
C MET A 6 42.30 27.38 32.40
N ALA A 7 41.78 27.63 31.19
CA ALA A 7 41.26 26.61 30.27
C ALA A 7 40.78 27.23 28.93
N MET A 8 41.64 27.96 28.21
CA MET A 8 41.38 28.34 26.81
C MET A 8 42.64 28.18 25.94
N SER A 9 43.40 27.09 26.12
CA SER A 9 44.58 26.83 25.29
C SER A 9 44.76 25.37 24.83
N THR A 10 43.72 24.53 24.89
CA THR A 10 43.86 23.09 24.55
C THR A 10 42.78 22.51 23.63
N SER A 11 42.04 23.34 22.88
CA SER A 11 41.02 22.84 21.95
C SER A 11 41.25 23.17 20.47
N VAL A 12 42.37 23.82 20.10
CA VAL A 12 42.67 24.14 18.69
C VAL A 12 43.56 23.09 18.02
N GLU A 13 44.38 22.34 18.77
CA GLU A 13 45.32 21.36 18.20
C GLU A 13 44.78 19.93 18.07
N LYS A 14 43.53 19.63 18.49
CA LYS A 14 42.94 18.28 18.32
C LYS A 14 41.97 18.11 17.14
N LEU A 15 41.79 19.15 16.31
CA LEU A 15 40.91 19.11 15.13
C LEU A 15 41.65 18.95 13.79
N GLN A 16 42.95 18.64 13.80
CA GLN A 16 43.73 18.39 12.58
C GLN A 16 43.87 16.90 12.18
N LEU A 17 43.13 15.99 12.80
CA LEU A 17 43.21 14.54 12.50
C LEU A 17 41.90 13.87 12.03
N LEU A 18 40.86 14.63 11.71
CA LEU A 18 39.69 14.09 11.01
C LEU A 18 39.46 14.89 9.74
N GLY A 19 39.69 14.25 8.59
CA GLY A 19 39.46 14.81 7.27
C GLY A 19 37.97 15.09 7.04
N SER A 20 37.52 16.28 7.41
CA SER A 20 36.19 16.77 7.09
C SER A 20 36.22 17.66 5.85
N SER A 21 35.33 17.36 4.91
CA SER A 21 35.19 18.04 3.62
C SER A 21 34.77 19.51 3.80
N ALA A 22 34.97 20.31 2.75
CA ALA A 22 34.70 21.76 2.73
C ALA A 22 33.28 22.17 3.17
N ILE A 23 32.32 21.23 3.19
CA ILE A 23 30.93 21.44 3.60
C ILE A 23 30.82 21.71 5.12
N THR A 24 31.62 21.02 5.95
CA THR A 24 31.56 21.17 7.41
C THR A 24 32.09 22.53 7.87
N ARG A 25 33.00 23.15 7.11
CA ARG A 25 33.53 24.50 7.42
C ARG A 25 32.50 25.60 7.15
N ARG A 26 31.63 25.44 6.14
CA ARG A 26 30.59 26.41 5.80
C ARG A 26 29.44 26.43 6.81
N TYR A 27 29.16 25.29 7.44
CA TYR A 27 28.08 25.16 8.43
C TYR A 27 28.38 25.87 9.76
N LEU A 28 29.66 25.93 10.18
CA LEU A 28 30.07 26.63 11.40
C LEU A 28 30.16 28.15 11.25
N GLN A 29 30.48 28.66 10.05
CA GLN A 29 30.53 30.10 9.77
C GLN A 29 29.15 30.78 9.72
N LEU A 30 28.08 30.04 9.42
CA LEU A 30 26.72 30.58 9.33
C LEU A 30 25.96 30.58 10.67
N ARG A 31 26.43 29.83 11.69
CA ARG A 31 25.74 29.74 13.00
C ARG A 31 26.23 30.71 14.07
N PHE A 32 27.43 31.28 13.95
CA PHE A 32 27.97 32.25 14.89
C PHE A 32 28.38 33.53 14.15
N GLY A 33 27.41 34.42 13.93
CA GLY A 33 27.65 35.74 13.37
C GLY A 33 28.40 36.63 14.37
N LEU A 34 29.72 36.71 14.25
CA LEU A 34 30.54 37.76 14.84
C LEU A 34 30.63 38.90 13.83
N ILE A 35 29.83 39.94 14.03
CA ILE A 35 30.04 41.24 13.40
C ILE A 35 30.79 42.09 14.43
N CYS A 36 32.05 42.39 14.15
CA CYS A 36 32.76 43.49 14.79
C CYS A 36 32.24 44.80 14.20
N GLY A 37 31.79 45.71 15.05
CA GLY A 37 31.49 47.10 14.72
C GLY A 37 31.53 47.92 16.00
N GLU A 38 32.53 48.79 16.09
CA GLU A 38 32.77 49.72 17.20
C GLU A 38 31.74 50.87 17.25
N ASP A 39 31.65 51.45 18.46
CA ASP A 39 31.15 52.77 18.86
C ASP A 39 29.65 53.09 18.98
N GLY A 40 29.30 53.54 20.20
CA GLY A 40 28.26 54.54 20.43
C GLY A 40 27.25 54.21 21.54
N GLY A 41 27.44 54.76 22.74
CA GLY A 41 26.61 54.50 23.92
C GLY A 41 25.25 55.20 23.96
N GLY A 42 24.41 54.82 24.94
CA GLY A 42 23.21 55.59 25.30
C GLY A 42 22.08 54.76 25.91
N GLN A 43 21.80 55.02 27.19
CA GLN A 43 20.80 54.40 28.07
C GLN A 43 19.33 54.65 27.68
N GLY A 44 18.39 53.85 28.22
CA GLY A 44 17.00 54.28 28.45
C GLY A 44 15.93 53.18 28.48
N GLU A 45 15.26 53.06 29.62
CA GLU A 45 14.17 52.13 29.99
C GLU A 45 12.81 52.38 29.31
N GLU A 46 11.92 51.40 29.52
CA GLU A 46 10.49 51.53 29.84
C GLU A 46 9.41 51.16 28.79
N ALA A 47 8.23 50.88 29.33
CA ALA A 47 7.34 49.79 28.97
C ALA A 47 6.03 50.19 28.27
N SER A 48 5.34 49.16 27.76
CA SER A 48 3.88 48.97 27.78
C SER A 48 2.96 49.56 26.68
N LYS A 49 2.22 48.61 26.07
CA LYS A 49 0.82 48.63 25.55
C LYS A 49 0.49 49.15 24.13
N PRO A 50 -0.61 48.62 23.53
CA PRO A 50 -0.78 48.49 22.08
C PRO A 50 -1.78 49.50 21.50
N LEU A 51 -1.58 49.92 20.24
CA LEU A 51 -2.61 50.65 19.49
C LEU A 51 -2.68 50.29 18.00
N LYS A 52 -3.93 50.25 17.54
CA LYS A 52 -4.44 49.90 16.22
C LYS A 52 -4.05 50.93 15.15
N ARG A 53 -3.86 50.40 13.93
CA ARG A 53 -4.04 50.98 12.59
C ARG A 53 -4.16 52.52 12.49
N LYS A 54 -3.17 53.13 11.82
CA LYS A 54 -3.37 54.15 10.78
C LYS A 54 -2.31 53.99 9.70
N GLN A 55 -2.79 53.84 8.46
CA GLN A 55 -2.04 53.89 7.22
C GLN A 55 -1.82 55.37 6.87
N GLU A 56 -0.56 55.79 6.66
CA GLU A 56 -0.07 56.45 5.43
C GLU A 56 1.24 57.23 5.66
N GLN A 57 2.16 56.98 4.72
CA GLN A 57 3.22 57.85 4.19
C GLN A 57 4.34 58.34 5.13
N CYS A 58 5.46 57.62 5.08
CA CYS A 58 6.77 58.22 4.79
C CYS A 58 7.70 57.12 4.25
N GLY A 59 8.22 57.35 3.03
CA GLY A 59 9.02 56.38 2.29
C GLY A 59 10.43 56.27 2.83
N LEU A 60 10.84 55.04 3.14
CA LEU A 60 12.20 54.49 3.05
C LEU A 60 12.00 52.96 3.11
N GLY A 61 12.17 52.28 1.97
CA GLY A 61 11.91 50.85 1.85
C GLY A 61 12.96 50.02 2.60
N LEU A 62 12.51 49.20 3.56
CA LEU A 62 13.29 48.08 4.08
C LEU A 62 13.46 47.04 2.95
N PRO A 63 14.66 46.46 2.74
CA PRO A 63 14.81 45.36 1.81
C PRO A 63 14.02 44.16 2.33
N ASP A 64 13.18 43.62 1.45
CA ASP A 64 12.31 42.49 1.70
C ASP A 64 13.17 41.25 2.02
N LEU A 65 13.04 40.69 3.22
CA LEU A 65 13.71 39.44 3.59
C LEU A 65 13.15 38.32 2.68
N PRO A 66 13.98 37.59 1.94
CA PRO A 66 13.49 36.55 1.05
C PRO A 66 12.74 35.48 1.83
N THR A 67 11.52 35.15 1.37
CA THR A 67 10.75 34.01 1.88
C THR A 67 11.55 32.72 1.76
N ARG A 68 11.35 31.77 2.67
CA ARG A 68 12.05 30.45 2.70
C ARG A 68 12.07 29.70 1.35
N LYS A 69 11.08 29.94 0.49
CA LYS A 69 11.02 29.42 -0.90
C LYS A 69 12.18 29.93 -1.79
N LYS A 70 12.59 31.19 -1.63
CA LYS A 70 13.77 31.78 -2.33
C LYS A 70 15.10 31.25 -1.78
N LEU A 71 15.16 30.92 -0.49
CA LEU A 71 16.35 30.31 0.13
C LEU A 71 16.58 28.87 -0.36
N TRP A 72 15.51 28.12 -0.66
CA TRP A 72 15.60 26.79 -1.26
C TRP A 72 16.12 26.83 -2.70
N GLN A 73 15.64 27.77 -3.53
CA GLN A 73 16.16 27.98 -4.89
C GLN A 73 17.66 28.34 -4.91
N ALA A 74 18.17 28.95 -3.83
CA ALA A 74 19.58 29.31 -3.69
C ALA A 74 20.50 28.16 -3.24
N GLN A 75 19.97 26.98 -2.90
CA GLN A 75 20.75 25.78 -2.59
C GLN A 75 21.05 24.92 -3.83
N VAL A 76 20.54 25.32 -4.99
CA VAL A 76 20.89 24.76 -6.29
C VAL A 76 22.24 25.38 -6.72
N PRO A 77 23.28 24.58 -7.06
CA PRO A 77 24.57 25.14 -7.49
C PRO A 77 24.39 26.13 -8.65
N ASP A 78 25.06 27.28 -8.57
CA ASP A 78 25.06 28.30 -9.62
C ASP A 78 25.45 27.67 -10.97
N GLY A 79 24.47 27.56 -11.87
CA GLY A 79 24.61 26.91 -13.18
C GLY A 79 23.52 25.89 -13.53
N VAL A 80 22.70 25.45 -12.57
CA VAL A 80 21.55 24.56 -12.87
C VAL A 80 20.28 25.39 -13.00
N THR A 81 19.96 25.80 -14.23
CA THR A 81 18.58 26.10 -14.58
C THR A 81 17.87 24.75 -14.72
N LEU A 82 16.95 24.41 -13.82
CA LEU A 82 16.03 23.29 -14.04
C LEU A 82 15.12 23.66 -15.21
N GLN A 83 15.57 23.33 -16.43
CA GLN A 83 14.71 23.38 -17.60
C GLN A 83 13.81 22.13 -17.58
N PRO A 84 12.51 22.24 -17.89
CA PRO A 84 11.71 21.08 -18.20
C PRO A 84 12.39 20.33 -19.36
N GLY A 85 12.69 19.04 -19.18
CA GLY A 85 13.19 18.17 -20.25
C GLY A 85 14.70 17.89 -20.32
N VAL A 86 15.48 18.13 -19.25
CA VAL A 86 16.87 17.63 -19.20
C VAL A 86 16.89 16.25 -18.52
N CYS A 87 17.22 15.21 -19.29
CA CYS A 87 17.55 13.87 -18.78
C CYS A 87 18.70 14.03 -17.78
N GLN A 88 18.45 13.88 -16.47
CA GLN A 88 19.55 13.77 -15.53
C GLN A 88 20.21 12.41 -15.71
N ASN A 89 21.54 12.39 -15.60
CA ASN A 89 22.32 11.16 -15.67
C ASN A 89 21.94 10.24 -14.50
N ARG A 90 21.87 8.94 -14.79
CA ARG A 90 21.77 7.85 -13.80
C ARG A 90 22.57 8.16 -12.53
N GLY A 91 21.93 8.00 -11.37
CA GLY A 91 22.52 8.32 -10.06
C GLY A 91 22.32 9.77 -9.60
N ALA A 92 21.65 10.63 -10.37
CA ALA A 92 21.29 11.97 -9.93
C ALA A 92 20.41 11.92 -8.67
N GLU A 93 20.78 12.72 -7.67
CA GLU A 93 20.04 12.88 -6.42
C GLU A 93 19.24 14.20 -6.46
N ILE A 94 17.95 14.09 -6.19
CA ILE A 94 16.98 15.17 -6.23
C ILE A 94 16.48 15.37 -4.80
N PRO A 95 16.77 16.51 -4.16
CA PRO A 95 16.23 16.79 -2.83
C PRO A 95 14.71 16.95 -2.94
N VAL A 96 13.97 16.24 -2.10
CA VAL A 96 12.51 16.39 -2.04
C VAL A 96 12.18 17.57 -1.13
N ASN A 97 11.34 18.48 -1.61
CA ASN A 97 10.97 19.67 -0.85
C ASN A 97 10.28 19.28 0.47
N PRO A 98 10.84 19.61 1.65
CA PRO A 98 10.30 19.15 2.93
C PRO A 98 8.94 19.77 3.28
N ASN A 99 8.48 20.77 2.53
CA ASN A 99 7.20 21.45 2.79
C ASN A 99 6.03 20.87 2.00
N VAL A 100 6.26 19.88 1.13
CA VAL A 100 5.17 19.26 0.36
C VAL A 100 4.41 18.26 1.22
N ALA A 101 3.09 18.26 1.08
CA ALA A 101 2.21 17.32 1.73
C ALA A 101 2.27 15.93 1.09
N LYS A 102 2.46 15.87 -0.24
CA LYS A 102 2.65 14.62 -0.96
C LYS A 102 3.64 14.75 -2.12
N PHE A 103 4.36 13.66 -2.37
CA PHE A 103 5.25 13.49 -3.50
C PHE A 103 4.69 12.39 -4.40
N GLY A 104 4.71 12.60 -5.71
CA GLY A 104 4.15 11.68 -6.69
C GLY A 104 5.18 11.20 -7.69
N VAL A 105 5.10 9.93 -8.05
CA VAL A 105 5.71 9.38 -9.27
C VAL A 105 4.57 8.98 -10.18
N ALA A 106 4.58 9.44 -11.42
CA ALA A 106 3.62 9.06 -12.43
C ALA A 106 4.33 8.51 -13.67
N VAL A 107 3.60 7.70 -14.43
CA VAL A 107 4.03 7.22 -15.73
C VAL A 107 2.97 7.62 -16.76
N SER A 108 3.43 8.02 -17.94
CA SER A 108 2.60 8.19 -19.13
C SER A 108 3.19 7.44 -20.31
N TRP A 109 2.34 6.93 -21.20
CA TRP A 109 2.76 6.33 -22.46
C TRP A 109 1.67 6.43 -23.52
N ASP A 110 2.10 6.46 -24.78
CA ASP A 110 1.17 6.49 -25.90
C ASP A 110 0.77 5.06 -26.29
N LYS A 111 -0.47 4.91 -26.76
CA LYS A 111 -0.91 3.69 -27.44
C LYS A 111 0.02 3.36 -28.61
N GLY A 112 0.79 2.27 -28.46
CA GLY A 112 1.67 1.73 -29.50
C GLY A 112 0.99 0.75 -30.46
N MET A 113 1.72 0.31 -31.48
CA MET A 113 1.30 -0.83 -32.31
C MET A 113 1.24 -2.14 -31.51
N HIS A 114 2.08 -2.26 -30.48
CA HIS A 114 2.02 -3.30 -29.48
C HIS A 114 1.32 -2.73 -28.25
N ALA A 115 0.22 -3.35 -27.82
CA ALA A 115 -0.45 -2.98 -26.58
C ALA A 115 0.42 -3.45 -25.41
N VAL A 116 1.29 -2.56 -24.94
CA VAL A 116 2.04 -2.75 -23.70
C VAL A 116 1.26 -2.07 -22.58
N ASP A 117 1.03 -2.84 -21.53
CA ASP A 117 0.43 -2.38 -20.29
C ASP A 117 1.57 -2.08 -19.31
N VAL A 118 1.67 -0.82 -18.89
CA VAL A 118 2.79 -0.33 -18.08
C VAL A 118 2.31 -0.11 -16.65
N ASP A 119 2.69 -1.02 -15.77
CA ASP A 119 2.38 -0.96 -14.34
C ASP A 119 3.44 -0.15 -13.59
N LEU A 120 3.01 0.84 -12.81
CA LEU A 120 3.83 1.51 -11.81
C LEU A 120 3.63 0.85 -10.43
N GLN A 121 4.74 0.58 -9.73
CA GLN A 121 4.72 -0.11 -8.44
C GLN A 121 5.62 0.63 -7.45
N ALA A 122 5.22 0.68 -6.18
CA ALA A 122 6.02 1.24 -5.10
C ALA A 122 6.23 0.21 -3.99
N VAL A 123 7.48 -0.07 -3.67
CA VAL A 123 7.91 -1.04 -2.65
C VAL A 123 8.44 -0.29 -1.43
N ILE A 124 7.86 -0.56 -0.26
CA ILE A 124 8.20 0.15 0.97
C ILE A 124 9.12 -0.71 1.83
N VAL A 125 10.24 -0.12 2.25
CA VAL A 125 11.30 -0.81 3.00
C VAL A 125 11.57 -0.10 4.32
N ASP A 126 11.66 -0.87 5.39
CA ASP A 126 11.98 -0.36 6.72
C ASP A 126 13.49 -0.07 6.91
N GLN A 127 13.83 0.53 8.05
CA GLN A 127 15.21 0.82 8.48
C GLN A 127 16.11 -0.40 8.66
N LYS A 128 15.55 -1.61 8.71
CA LYS A 128 16.30 -2.86 8.75
C LYS A 128 16.51 -3.43 7.35
N GLY A 129 16.00 -2.78 6.30
CA GLY A 129 16.09 -3.24 4.93
C GLY A 129 15.12 -4.38 4.61
N VAL A 130 14.02 -4.50 5.34
CA VAL A 130 12.94 -5.47 5.10
C VAL A 130 11.82 -4.79 4.32
N ILE A 131 11.33 -5.44 3.27
CA ILE A 131 10.12 -4.99 2.56
C ILE A 131 8.90 -5.24 3.46
N ILE A 132 8.18 -4.18 3.80
CA ILE A 132 7.06 -4.24 4.75
C ILE A 132 5.69 -4.05 4.10
N ASP A 133 5.63 -3.44 2.90
CA ASP A 133 4.40 -3.22 2.16
C ASP A 133 4.72 -2.83 0.71
N ALA A 134 3.72 -2.84 -0.19
CA ALA A 134 3.86 -2.33 -1.55
C ALA A 134 2.53 -1.85 -2.13
N ALA A 135 2.54 -0.79 -2.92
CA ALA A 135 1.38 -0.30 -3.66
C ALA A 135 1.53 -0.57 -5.17
N TYR A 136 0.50 -1.11 -5.79
CA TYR A 136 0.42 -1.46 -7.21
C TYR A 136 -1.07 -1.64 -7.61
N TYR A 137 -1.37 -1.93 -8.87
CA TYR A 137 -2.75 -1.95 -9.39
C TYR A 137 -3.75 -2.85 -8.63
N ASN A 138 -3.28 -3.97 -8.07
CA ASN A 138 -4.10 -4.89 -7.26
C ASN A 138 -4.04 -4.59 -5.75
N ASN A 139 -3.01 -3.86 -5.28
CA ASN A 139 -2.92 -3.32 -3.92
C ASN A 139 -2.79 -1.80 -3.92
N MET A 140 -3.92 -1.11 -4.03
CA MET A 140 -3.98 0.34 -4.27
C MET A 140 -3.49 1.23 -3.12
N LYS A 141 -3.24 0.67 -1.94
CA LYS A 141 -2.82 1.42 -0.75
C LYS A 141 -1.75 0.66 -0.01
N ALA A 142 -0.73 1.37 0.46
CA ALA A 142 0.27 0.81 1.35
C ALA A 142 0.53 1.75 2.54
N LEU A 143 0.62 1.17 3.74
CA LEU A 143 0.82 1.85 5.03
C LEU A 143 -0.08 3.06 5.30
N ARG A 144 -1.24 3.15 4.61
CA ARG A 144 -2.18 4.29 4.65
C ARG A 144 -1.59 5.65 4.22
N CYS A 145 -0.35 5.67 3.74
CA CYS A 145 0.35 6.87 3.30
C CYS A 145 0.76 6.81 1.81
N VAL A 146 0.70 5.64 1.19
CA VAL A 146 0.94 5.46 -0.24
C VAL A 146 -0.38 5.09 -0.92
N THR A 147 -0.69 5.72 -2.05
CA THR A 147 -1.89 5.43 -2.84
C THR A 147 -1.56 5.34 -4.33
N HIS A 148 -2.07 4.31 -4.99
CA HIS A 148 -2.01 4.12 -6.44
C HIS A 148 -3.28 4.71 -7.11
N SER A 149 -3.20 5.14 -8.37
CA SER A 149 -4.34 5.74 -9.10
C SER A 149 -5.29 4.73 -9.73
N GLY A 150 -4.76 3.61 -10.19
CA GLY A 150 -5.50 2.53 -10.82
C GLY A 150 -4.64 1.84 -11.86
N ASP A 151 -5.22 0.83 -12.49
CA ASP A 151 -4.69 0.15 -13.66
C ASP A 151 -5.15 0.87 -14.93
N GLU A 152 -4.23 1.35 -15.76
CA GLU A 152 -4.51 1.84 -17.12
C GLU A 152 -3.81 0.94 -18.15
N GLN A 153 -4.59 0.17 -18.92
CA GLN A 153 -4.02 -0.93 -19.71
C GLN A 153 -3.66 -0.56 -21.15
N THR A 154 -4.01 0.66 -21.60
CA THR A 154 -4.09 0.97 -23.04
C THR A 154 -3.20 2.09 -23.53
N GLY A 155 -2.81 3.03 -22.64
CA GLY A 155 -2.15 4.27 -23.04
C GLY A 155 -3.03 5.17 -23.93
N GLU A 156 -4.37 5.00 -23.88
CA GLU A 156 -5.31 5.89 -24.60
C GLU A 156 -5.66 7.15 -23.80
N LYS A 157 -5.33 7.15 -22.52
CA LYS A 157 -5.67 8.24 -21.62
C LYS A 157 -4.76 9.43 -21.89
N THR A 158 -5.33 10.63 -21.76
CA THR A 158 -4.56 11.87 -21.88
C THR A 158 -3.95 12.24 -20.53
N GLY A 159 -2.66 12.59 -20.53
CA GLY A 159 -1.93 13.01 -19.33
C GLY A 159 -1.21 11.85 -18.65
N MET A 160 -1.32 11.76 -17.32
CA MET A 160 -0.68 10.68 -16.55
C MET A 160 -1.58 9.44 -16.55
N ASP A 161 -1.06 8.33 -17.06
CA ASP A 161 -1.77 7.06 -17.11
C ASP A 161 -1.90 6.47 -15.70
N GLU A 162 -0.77 6.26 -15.03
CA GLU A 162 -0.70 5.78 -13.65
C GLU A 162 0.10 6.73 -12.74
N THR A 163 -0.25 6.74 -11.46
CA THR A 163 0.40 7.59 -10.46
C THR A 163 0.39 6.94 -9.08
N VAL A 164 1.56 6.92 -8.45
CA VAL A 164 1.72 6.62 -7.03
C VAL A 164 2.00 7.90 -6.27
N TRP A 165 1.14 8.19 -5.28
CA TRP A 165 1.31 9.29 -4.34
C TRP A 165 1.79 8.80 -2.98
N VAL A 166 2.77 9.50 -2.42
CA VAL A 166 3.30 9.30 -1.06
C VAL A 166 3.00 10.54 -0.22
N MET A 167 2.16 10.39 0.81
CA MET A 167 1.86 11.42 1.81
C MET A 167 2.99 11.50 2.85
N LEU A 168 4.04 12.28 2.56
CA LEU A 168 5.28 12.34 3.35
C LEU A 168 5.08 12.54 4.86
N PRO A 169 4.18 13.43 5.34
CA PRO A 169 3.97 13.63 6.78
C PRO A 169 3.36 12.42 7.49
N ARG A 170 2.76 11.48 6.75
CA ARG A 170 2.12 10.27 7.28
C ARG A 170 3.03 9.04 7.18
N VAL A 171 4.20 9.16 6.53
CA VAL A 171 5.12 8.03 6.39
C VAL A 171 5.68 7.66 7.77
N PRO A 172 5.48 6.40 8.23
CA PRO A 172 5.94 5.99 9.55
C PRO A 172 7.46 6.18 9.74
N PRO A 173 7.94 6.49 10.96
CA PRO A 173 9.36 6.72 11.23
C PRO A 173 10.28 5.56 10.83
N GLN A 174 9.77 4.32 10.91
CA GLN A 174 10.55 3.14 10.56
C GLN A 174 10.81 2.95 9.06
N VAL A 175 10.11 3.69 8.19
CA VAL A 175 10.31 3.60 6.73
C VAL A 175 11.58 4.35 6.34
N ARG A 176 12.47 3.64 5.64
CA ARG A 176 13.78 4.17 5.21
C ARG A 176 13.87 4.38 3.70
N LEU A 177 13.24 3.49 2.92
CA LEU A 177 13.26 3.55 1.45
C LEU A 177 11.85 3.34 0.88
N ILE A 178 11.57 3.99 -0.24
CA ILE A 178 10.46 3.70 -1.15
C ILE A 178 11.07 3.52 -2.54
N LEU A 179 11.03 2.30 -3.08
CA LEU A 179 11.52 2.01 -4.43
C LEU A 179 10.36 2.05 -5.41
N PHE A 180 10.56 2.68 -6.57
CA PHE A 180 9.59 2.71 -7.65
C PHE A 180 10.06 1.79 -8.78
N VAL A 181 9.16 0.93 -9.22
CA VAL A 181 9.40 -0.11 -10.22
C VAL A 181 8.36 0.05 -11.32
N VAL A 182 8.79 -0.10 -12.57
CA VAL A 182 7.90 -0.09 -13.73
C VAL A 182 7.99 -1.44 -14.43
N ALA A 183 6.85 -2.01 -14.81
CA ALA A 183 6.78 -3.32 -15.44
C ALA A 183 5.87 -3.33 -16.68
N ALA A 184 6.25 -4.10 -17.69
CA ALA A 184 5.41 -4.41 -18.85
C ALA A 184 4.52 -5.63 -18.53
N HIS A 185 3.29 -5.42 -18.07
CA HIS A 185 2.43 -6.45 -17.47
C HIS A 185 1.89 -7.47 -18.47
N ASN A 186 1.30 -7.04 -19.59
CA ASN A 186 0.46 -7.92 -20.41
C ASN A 186 1.20 -8.74 -21.48
N ARG A 187 2.39 -8.30 -21.94
CA ARG A 187 3.41 -8.96 -22.80
C ARG A 187 4.19 -7.85 -23.52
N GLY A 188 5.50 -8.02 -23.65
CA GLY A 188 6.37 -7.05 -24.32
C GLY A 188 7.56 -6.70 -23.44
N GLN A 189 8.45 -5.87 -23.96
CA GLN A 189 9.57 -5.31 -23.22
C GLN A 189 9.35 -3.81 -23.07
N LEU A 190 10.01 -3.17 -22.11
CA LEU A 190 9.88 -1.73 -21.90
C LEU A 190 10.34 -0.91 -23.13
N LYS A 191 11.22 -1.47 -23.97
CA LYS A 191 11.57 -0.90 -25.29
C LYS A 191 10.39 -0.79 -26.26
N ASP A 192 9.34 -1.59 -26.08
CA ASP A 192 8.16 -1.61 -26.94
C ASP A 192 7.13 -0.56 -26.51
N VAL A 193 7.36 0.13 -25.38
CA VAL A 193 6.54 1.24 -24.89
C VAL A 193 6.77 2.48 -25.75
N SER A 194 5.70 2.99 -26.37
CA SER A 194 5.75 4.20 -27.18
C SER A 194 5.72 5.44 -26.29
N ASN A 195 6.73 6.30 -26.42
CA ASN A 195 6.80 7.59 -25.72
C ASN A 195 6.62 7.49 -24.19
N GLY A 196 7.13 6.42 -23.56
CA GLY A 196 7.09 6.27 -22.11
C GLY A 196 7.84 7.39 -21.37
N VAL A 197 7.17 8.08 -20.46
CA VAL A 197 7.74 9.15 -19.63
C VAL A 197 7.37 8.93 -18.16
N LEU A 198 8.35 9.07 -17.29
CA LEU A 198 8.21 9.10 -15.84
C LEU A 198 8.19 10.54 -15.37
N HIS A 199 7.25 10.89 -14.51
CA HIS A 199 7.03 12.25 -14.04
C HIS A 199 7.14 12.28 -12.52
N LEU A 200 7.87 13.27 -12.00
CA LEU A 200 7.98 13.56 -10.58
C LEU A 200 7.08 14.75 -10.25
N LEU A 201 6.22 14.58 -9.25
CA LEU A 201 5.13 15.51 -8.94
C LEU A 201 5.19 15.94 -7.46
N GLU A 202 4.82 17.18 -7.17
CA GLU A 202 4.70 17.69 -5.80
C GLU A 202 3.31 18.27 -5.54
N ASP A 203 2.61 17.81 -4.50
CA ASP A 203 1.29 18.28 -4.03
C ASP A 203 0.08 18.17 -4.98
N ASP A 204 0.26 18.28 -6.28
CA ASP A 204 -0.81 18.24 -7.28
C ASP A 204 -0.32 17.60 -8.59
N PRO A 205 -1.17 16.85 -9.32
CA PRO A 205 -0.81 16.29 -10.63
C PRO A 205 -0.26 17.30 -11.65
N GLY A 206 -0.64 18.58 -11.55
CA GLY A 206 -0.17 19.65 -12.45
C GLY A 206 1.17 20.28 -12.04
N ASN A 207 1.72 19.95 -10.87
CA ASN A 207 3.00 20.48 -10.40
C ASN A 207 4.12 19.46 -10.62
N GLU A 208 4.51 19.31 -11.89
CA GLU A 208 5.64 18.48 -12.30
C GLU A 208 6.97 19.18 -12.00
N VAL A 209 7.82 18.53 -11.21
CA VAL A 209 9.15 19.03 -10.85
C VAL A 209 10.26 18.50 -11.76
N ALA A 210 10.06 17.32 -12.34
CA ALA A 210 10.97 16.73 -13.33
C ALA A 210 10.27 15.63 -14.13
N SER A 211 10.80 15.32 -15.31
CA SER A 211 10.39 14.18 -16.13
C SER A 211 11.58 13.49 -16.78
N TYR A 212 11.46 12.17 -16.92
CA TYR A 212 12.49 11.26 -17.43
C TYR A 212 11.87 10.39 -18.50
N ARG A 213 12.51 10.29 -19.67
CA ARG A 213 12.08 9.31 -20.65
C ARG A 213 12.44 7.91 -20.15
N MET A 214 11.50 6.99 -20.24
CA MET A 214 11.77 5.59 -19.97
C MET A 214 12.84 5.10 -20.94
N GLU A 215 13.85 4.41 -20.43
CA GLU A 215 14.83 3.77 -21.30
C GLU A 215 14.15 2.70 -22.16
N GLN A 216 14.63 2.55 -23.40
CA GLN A 216 14.18 1.46 -24.27
C GLN A 216 14.86 0.15 -23.86
N SER A 217 14.53 -0.31 -22.65
CA SER A 217 15.08 -1.52 -22.05
C SER A 217 14.53 -2.76 -22.74
N ALA A 218 15.42 -3.68 -23.14
CA ALA A 218 15.02 -5.01 -23.60
C ALA A 218 14.53 -5.91 -22.44
N LYS A 219 14.34 -5.33 -21.25
CA LYS A 219 13.82 -6.00 -20.07
C LYS A 219 12.33 -5.70 -19.88
N GLU A 220 11.68 -6.53 -19.07
CA GLU A 220 10.24 -6.45 -18.79
C GLU A 220 9.96 -5.60 -17.55
N VAL A 221 10.93 -5.43 -16.65
CA VAL A 221 10.80 -4.68 -15.40
C VAL A 221 12.05 -3.85 -15.18
N ASP A 222 11.90 -2.58 -14.81
CA ASP A 222 13.02 -1.72 -14.42
C ASP A 222 12.73 -1.07 -13.05
N ALA A 223 13.75 -1.02 -12.17
CA ALA A 223 13.69 -0.20 -10.96
C ALA A 223 14.17 1.21 -11.31
N VAL A 224 13.25 2.18 -11.28
CA VAL A 224 13.45 3.50 -11.89
C VAL A 224 13.90 4.55 -10.88
N PHE A 225 13.35 4.52 -9.66
CA PHE A 225 13.70 5.48 -8.62
C PHE A 225 13.83 4.81 -7.25
N VAL A 226 14.68 5.39 -6.39
CA VAL A 226 14.67 5.14 -4.95
C VAL A 226 14.52 6.45 -4.21
N MET A 227 13.52 6.53 -3.35
CA MET A 227 13.32 7.63 -2.43
C MET A 227 13.83 7.20 -1.05
N ALA A 228 14.83 7.92 -0.53
CA ALA A 228 15.56 7.57 0.68
C ALA A 228 15.37 8.65 1.76
N ARG A 229 15.06 8.20 2.99
CA ARG A 229 14.93 9.07 4.17
C ARG A 229 16.22 9.11 4.97
N SER A 230 16.81 10.28 5.14
CA SER A 230 17.98 10.45 6.01
C SER A 230 17.64 10.23 7.49
N ASP A 231 18.67 10.06 8.33
CA ASP A 231 18.50 9.97 9.80
C ASP A 231 17.92 11.27 10.40
N ALA A 232 18.11 12.41 9.72
CA ALA A 232 17.50 13.69 10.09
C ALA A 232 16.00 13.76 9.72
N GLY A 233 15.50 12.79 8.94
CA GLY A 233 14.12 12.71 8.48
C GLY A 233 13.86 13.35 7.12
N ASP A 234 14.86 13.99 6.51
CA ASP A 234 14.79 14.59 5.19
C ASP A 234 14.74 13.53 4.09
N TRP A 235 13.97 13.78 3.03
CA TRP A 235 13.82 12.87 1.90
C TRP A 235 14.64 13.34 0.69
N SER A 236 15.25 12.39 0.01
CA SER A 236 15.91 12.56 -1.29
C SER A 236 15.41 11.47 -2.24
N LEU A 237 15.38 11.75 -3.54
CA LEU A 237 15.08 10.78 -4.57
C LEU A 237 16.29 10.61 -5.47
N ARG A 238 16.67 9.37 -5.78
CA ARG A 238 17.75 9.06 -6.71
C ARG A 238 17.22 8.28 -7.91
N VAL A 239 17.66 8.69 -9.10
CA VAL A 239 17.39 8.00 -10.37
C VAL A 239 18.27 6.76 -10.47
N LEU A 240 17.67 5.59 -10.65
CA LEU A 240 18.38 4.30 -10.66
C LEU A 240 18.59 3.75 -12.07
N ASP A 241 17.51 3.65 -12.86
CA ASP A 241 17.46 2.96 -14.15
C ASP A 241 18.19 1.60 -14.10
N GLU A 242 17.76 0.72 -13.19
CA GLU A 242 18.31 -0.63 -13.06
C GLU A 242 17.38 -1.64 -13.75
N PRO A 243 17.77 -2.16 -14.93
CA PRO A 243 16.93 -3.07 -15.69
C PRO A 243 16.96 -4.49 -15.13
N ALA A 244 15.80 -5.14 -15.04
CA ALA A 244 15.61 -6.39 -14.32
C ALA A 244 14.81 -7.44 -15.10
N GLN A 245 15.17 -8.72 -14.96
CA GLN A 245 14.51 -9.85 -15.59
C GLN A 245 14.70 -11.13 -14.76
N PRO A 246 13.82 -12.13 -14.95
CA PRO A 246 12.52 -12.08 -15.64
C PRO A 246 11.41 -11.49 -14.74
N GLY A 247 10.31 -10.98 -15.30
CA GLY A 247 9.19 -10.57 -14.44
C GLY A 247 8.17 -9.63 -15.06
N ARG A 248 7.04 -9.49 -14.35
CA ARG A 248 5.96 -8.52 -14.61
C ARG A 248 5.57 -7.75 -13.34
N HIS A 249 6.19 -8.11 -12.22
CA HIS A 249 5.87 -7.59 -10.90
C HIS A 249 7.17 -7.41 -10.10
N PHE A 250 7.18 -6.49 -9.14
CA PHE A 250 8.35 -6.27 -8.28
C PHE A 250 8.78 -7.53 -7.51
N MET A 251 7.83 -8.47 -7.29
CA MET A 251 8.09 -9.73 -6.61
C MET A 251 9.02 -10.66 -7.41
N ASP A 252 9.07 -10.49 -8.72
CA ASP A 252 9.91 -11.30 -9.60
C ASP A 252 11.37 -10.84 -9.60
N ILE A 253 11.60 -9.59 -9.17
CA ILE A 253 12.90 -8.94 -9.16
C ILE A 253 13.42 -8.69 -7.73
N LEU A 254 12.86 -9.39 -6.74
CA LEU A 254 13.29 -9.28 -5.34
C LEU A 254 14.78 -9.56 -5.18
N GLU A 255 15.27 -10.61 -5.83
CA GLU A 255 16.69 -10.96 -5.83
C GLU A 255 17.14 -11.34 -7.25
N PRO A 256 18.33 -10.91 -7.68
CA PRO A 256 19.28 -10.08 -6.92
C PRO A 256 18.97 -8.57 -6.97
N THR A 257 18.06 -8.11 -7.83
CA THR A 257 17.91 -6.68 -8.17
C THR A 257 17.49 -5.81 -6.99
N LEU A 258 16.27 -5.92 -6.49
CA LEU A 258 15.79 -5.06 -5.39
C LEU A 258 16.59 -5.29 -4.11
N GLY A 259 16.96 -6.54 -3.82
CA GLY A 259 17.82 -6.87 -2.70
C GLY A 259 19.17 -6.13 -2.74
N ASN A 260 19.83 -6.06 -3.91
CA ASN A 260 21.08 -5.31 -4.07
C ASN A 260 20.87 -3.80 -3.93
N LEU A 261 19.79 -3.25 -4.49
CA LEU A 261 19.44 -1.83 -4.35
C LEU A 261 19.20 -1.46 -2.88
N ILE A 262 18.47 -2.30 -2.15
CA ILE A 262 18.24 -2.12 -0.71
C ILE A 262 19.56 -2.22 0.05
N ARG A 263 20.39 -3.23 -0.24
CA ARG A 263 21.69 -3.43 0.44
C ARG A 263 22.70 -2.33 0.14
N ALA A 264 22.59 -1.65 -1.00
CA ALA A 264 23.40 -0.48 -1.31
C ALA A 264 23.10 0.71 -0.38
N GLU A 265 21.83 0.88 0.00
CA GLU A 265 21.39 1.94 0.94
C GLU A 265 21.46 1.50 2.40
N ILE A 266 21.23 0.21 2.68
CA ILE A 266 21.16 -0.39 4.01
C ILE A 266 22.05 -1.63 4.02
N PRO A 267 23.37 -1.49 4.27
CA PRO A 267 24.31 -2.62 4.22
C PRO A 267 23.98 -3.79 5.16
N GLY A 268 23.20 -3.53 6.23
CA GLY A 268 22.73 -4.55 7.18
C GLY A 268 21.46 -5.29 6.76
N ALA A 269 20.91 -5.02 5.57
CA ALA A 269 19.66 -5.64 5.11
C ALA A 269 19.78 -7.16 4.90
N PRO A 270 18.68 -7.92 5.02
CA PRO A 270 18.69 -9.36 4.78
C PRO A 270 19.27 -9.76 3.42
N LYS A 271 19.93 -10.93 3.40
CA LYS A 271 20.50 -11.51 2.17
C LYS A 271 19.44 -11.97 1.17
N ARG A 272 18.25 -12.34 1.66
CA ARG A 272 17.11 -12.76 0.85
C ARG A 272 15.92 -11.93 1.28
N GLN A 273 15.45 -11.06 0.39
CA GLN A 273 14.23 -10.31 0.61
C GLN A 273 13.02 -11.25 0.63
N LYS A 274 12.09 -10.96 1.53
CA LYS A 274 10.81 -11.65 1.68
C LYS A 274 9.73 -10.60 1.81
N VAL A 275 8.54 -10.91 1.31
CA VAL A 275 7.38 -10.04 1.42
C VAL A 275 6.25 -10.85 2.03
N ALA A 276 5.69 -10.34 3.12
CA ALA A 276 4.51 -10.90 3.76
C ALA A 276 3.49 -9.78 3.91
N PHE A 277 2.35 -9.90 3.22
CA PHE A 277 1.33 -8.85 3.22
C PHE A 277 0.33 -9.06 4.35
N ALA A 278 0.23 -8.08 5.26
CA ALA A 278 -0.88 -7.99 6.20
C ALA A 278 -2.11 -7.42 5.47
N MET A 279 -3.09 -8.28 5.23
CA MET A 279 -4.21 -7.96 4.35
C MET A 279 -5.34 -7.24 5.09
N GLU A 280 -6.03 -6.37 4.35
CA GLU A 280 -7.29 -5.76 4.77
C GLU A 280 -8.46 -6.47 4.07
N LYS A 281 -9.68 -6.32 4.60
CA LYS A 281 -10.86 -6.93 3.98
C LYS A 281 -11.02 -6.42 2.55
N GLY A 282 -11.18 -7.34 1.60
CA GLY A 282 -11.30 -7.07 0.17
C GLY A 282 -9.98 -6.85 -0.56
N SER A 283 -8.84 -6.66 0.14
CA SER A 283 -7.55 -6.46 -0.52
C SER A 283 -7.11 -7.73 -1.25
N MET A 284 -6.35 -7.54 -2.33
CA MET A 284 -5.79 -8.62 -3.11
C MET A 284 -4.29 -8.47 -3.21
N VAL A 285 -3.61 -9.61 -3.23
CA VAL A 285 -2.18 -9.67 -3.50
C VAL A 285 -1.92 -10.71 -4.57
N GLU A 286 -1.08 -10.39 -5.53
CA GLU A 286 -0.55 -11.42 -6.43
C GLU A 286 0.41 -12.34 -5.66
N LEU A 287 0.42 -13.62 -6.01
CA LEU A 287 1.47 -14.53 -5.55
C LEU A 287 2.62 -14.54 -6.57
N PRO A 288 3.84 -14.93 -6.15
CA PRO A 288 4.93 -15.18 -7.10
C PRO A 288 4.53 -16.18 -8.20
N GLN A 289 5.32 -16.28 -9.28
CA GLN A 289 4.99 -17.16 -10.40
C GLN A 289 4.78 -18.60 -9.94
N THR A 290 3.79 -19.28 -10.53
CA THR A 290 3.47 -20.68 -10.17
C THR A 290 4.68 -21.60 -10.35
N SER A 291 5.54 -21.34 -11.35
CA SER A 291 6.79 -22.07 -11.57
C SER A 291 7.76 -21.98 -10.39
N ASP A 292 7.75 -20.85 -9.69
CA ASP A 292 8.68 -20.55 -8.60
C ASP A 292 8.13 -21.00 -7.24
N LEU A 293 6.79 -21.00 -7.10
CA LEU A 293 6.11 -21.43 -5.88
C LEU A 293 5.96 -22.95 -5.78
N GLY A 294 5.64 -23.62 -6.89
CA GLY A 294 5.23 -25.02 -6.91
C GLY A 294 3.94 -25.26 -6.12
N LYS A 295 4.08 -25.46 -4.80
CA LYS A 295 2.96 -25.63 -3.86
C LYS A 295 2.83 -24.43 -2.93
N VAL A 296 1.58 -24.07 -2.62
CA VAL A 296 1.27 -23.15 -1.54
C VAL A 296 0.42 -23.84 -0.49
N THR A 297 0.47 -23.31 0.72
CA THR A 297 -0.28 -23.82 1.86
C THR A 297 -1.17 -22.71 2.37
N ALA A 298 -2.49 -22.92 2.39
CA ALA A 298 -3.44 -22.05 3.06
C ALA A 298 -3.68 -22.59 4.47
N GLY A 299 -3.18 -21.87 5.47
CA GLY A 299 -3.37 -22.18 6.88
C GLY A 299 -4.49 -21.33 7.47
N LEU A 300 -5.43 -21.97 8.17
CA LEU A 300 -6.52 -21.30 8.86
C LEU A 300 -6.38 -21.61 10.34
N GLY A 301 -6.58 -20.59 11.18
CA GLY A 301 -6.57 -20.78 12.62
C GLY A 301 -7.58 -19.88 13.33
N TRP A 302 -8.04 -20.33 14.49
CA TRP A 302 -9.04 -19.68 15.32
C TRP A 302 -8.96 -20.14 16.77
N ASP A 303 -9.47 -19.31 17.68
CA ASP A 303 -9.63 -19.66 19.09
C ASP A 303 -11.12 -19.76 19.43
N VAL A 304 -11.51 -20.83 20.12
CA VAL A 304 -12.87 -20.99 20.65
C VAL A 304 -12.97 -20.36 22.04
N LYS A 305 -13.97 -19.49 22.25
CA LYS A 305 -14.20 -18.86 23.56
C LYS A 305 -14.60 -19.91 24.60
N ALA A 306 -13.85 -19.94 25.70
CA ALA A 306 -14.15 -20.78 26.86
C ALA A 306 -15.53 -20.47 27.43
N GLY A 307 -16.35 -21.51 27.65
CA GLY A 307 -17.68 -21.38 28.22
C GLY A 307 -18.43 -22.71 28.23
N PRO A 308 -19.54 -22.82 28.99
CA PRO A 308 -20.37 -24.02 29.01
C PRO A 308 -21.03 -24.22 27.64
N GLY A 309 -20.94 -25.42 27.07
CA GLY A 309 -21.52 -25.76 25.78
C GLY A 309 -20.76 -26.87 25.08
N PRO A 310 -21.27 -27.36 23.92
CA PRO A 310 -20.54 -28.31 23.10
C PRO A 310 -19.27 -27.68 22.52
N ASP A 311 -18.31 -28.54 22.18
CA ASP A 311 -17.14 -28.19 21.41
C ASP A 311 -17.56 -27.60 20.05
N VAL A 312 -16.77 -26.62 19.59
CA VAL A 312 -17.08 -25.86 18.39
C VAL A 312 -16.22 -26.40 17.25
N ASP A 313 -16.88 -27.11 16.35
CA ASP A 313 -16.29 -27.75 15.19
C ASP A 313 -16.40 -26.81 13.98
N LEU A 314 -15.25 -26.44 13.40
CA LEU A 314 -15.14 -25.54 12.25
C LEU A 314 -14.56 -26.31 11.08
N ASP A 315 -15.38 -26.52 10.06
CA ASP A 315 -14.99 -27.15 8.81
C ASP A 315 -14.41 -26.11 7.84
N VAL A 316 -13.19 -26.32 7.35
CA VAL A 316 -12.70 -25.62 6.16
C VAL A 316 -13.08 -26.38 4.90
N SER A 317 -13.46 -25.64 3.86
CA SER A 317 -13.72 -26.20 2.54
C SER A 317 -13.15 -25.30 1.46
N VAL A 318 -12.72 -25.91 0.36
CA VAL A 318 -12.33 -25.22 -0.87
C VAL A 318 -13.30 -25.58 -1.97
N VAL A 319 -13.99 -24.58 -2.50
CA VAL A 319 -14.98 -24.75 -3.58
C VAL A 319 -14.42 -24.20 -4.89
N PHE A 320 -14.48 -25.01 -5.95
CA PHE A 320 -13.89 -24.70 -7.25
C PHE A 320 -14.92 -24.12 -8.21
N PHE A 321 -14.53 -23.06 -8.93
CA PHE A 321 -15.38 -22.40 -9.92
C PHE A 321 -14.65 -22.19 -11.25
N ALA A 322 -15.42 -22.29 -12.33
CA ALA A 322 -15.02 -21.88 -13.67
C ALA A 322 -15.23 -20.37 -13.89
N ALA A 323 -14.71 -19.84 -15.01
CA ALA A 323 -14.78 -18.43 -15.37
C ALA A 323 -16.22 -17.89 -15.50
N ASP A 324 -17.19 -18.74 -15.87
CA ASP A 324 -18.62 -18.42 -15.95
C ASP A 324 -19.33 -18.42 -14.57
N GLY A 325 -18.58 -18.69 -13.50
CA GLY A 325 -19.06 -18.83 -12.13
C GLY A 325 -19.72 -20.18 -11.84
N ARG A 326 -19.60 -21.16 -12.74
CA ARG A 326 -20.15 -22.50 -12.54
C ARG A 326 -19.28 -23.28 -11.56
N HIS A 327 -19.94 -23.86 -10.55
CA HIS A 327 -19.32 -24.76 -9.58
C HIS A 327 -18.83 -26.05 -10.26
N LEU A 328 -17.62 -26.48 -9.91
CA LEU A 328 -16.95 -27.65 -10.50
C LEU A 328 -16.75 -28.81 -9.52
N GLY A 329 -16.56 -28.52 -8.24
CA GLY A 329 -16.27 -29.51 -7.19
C GLY A 329 -15.90 -28.84 -5.88
N ALA A 330 -15.53 -29.64 -4.87
CA ALA A 330 -15.07 -29.13 -3.58
C ALA A 330 -14.20 -30.12 -2.80
N VAL A 331 -13.17 -29.59 -2.13
CA VAL A 331 -12.38 -30.28 -1.11
C VAL A 331 -12.89 -29.89 0.27
N PHE A 332 -13.13 -30.87 1.14
CA PHE A 332 -13.64 -30.72 2.51
C PHE A 332 -13.40 -32.02 3.30
N PHE A 333 -13.81 -32.11 4.57
CA PHE A 333 -13.57 -33.30 5.41
C PHE A 333 -13.99 -34.64 4.76
N GLY A 334 -15.09 -34.64 3.98
CA GLY A 334 -15.62 -35.82 3.29
C GLY A 334 -15.03 -36.10 1.90
N ASN A 335 -14.26 -35.17 1.34
CA ASN A 335 -13.51 -35.32 0.08
C ASN A 335 -12.19 -34.56 0.20
N GLN A 336 -11.13 -35.25 0.64
CA GLN A 336 -9.90 -34.60 1.07
C GLN A 336 -8.95 -34.22 -0.08
N GLU A 337 -9.19 -34.67 -1.30
CA GLU A 337 -8.32 -34.35 -2.44
C GLU A 337 -9.13 -34.16 -3.73
N GLU A 338 -8.94 -33.02 -4.40
CA GLU A 338 -9.51 -32.75 -5.72
C GLU A 338 -8.69 -31.67 -6.43
N PHE A 339 -8.52 -31.80 -7.75
CA PHE A 339 -7.84 -30.81 -8.60
C PHE A 339 -6.44 -30.37 -8.12
N GLY A 340 -5.68 -31.22 -7.42
CA GLY A 340 -4.36 -30.86 -6.90
C GLY A 340 -4.39 -30.08 -5.58
N VAL A 341 -5.55 -29.98 -4.94
CA VAL A 341 -5.76 -29.46 -3.59
C VAL A 341 -5.95 -30.63 -2.64
N VAL A 342 -5.29 -30.58 -1.47
CA VAL A 342 -5.33 -31.61 -0.44
C VAL A 342 -5.63 -30.98 0.91
N HIS A 343 -6.63 -31.50 1.62
CA HIS A 343 -6.96 -31.13 3.00
C HIS A 343 -6.11 -31.93 3.98
N SER A 344 -5.62 -31.31 5.05
CA SER A 344 -4.82 -31.99 6.09
C SER A 344 -5.58 -32.98 6.97
N GLY A 345 -6.89 -33.11 6.79
CA GLY A 345 -7.82 -33.63 7.80
C GLY A 345 -8.46 -32.51 8.62
N ASP A 346 -9.54 -32.89 9.31
CA ASP A 346 -10.47 -32.04 10.05
C ASP A 346 -10.01 -31.88 11.52
N ASN A 347 -10.08 -30.64 12.03
CA ASN A 347 -9.79 -30.31 13.43
C ASN A 347 -11.07 -29.96 14.20
N LEU A 348 -11.63 -30.99 14.84
CA LEU A 348 -12.89 -30.93 15.57
C LEU A 348 -12.92 -30.01 16.81
N THR A 349 -11.75 -29.56 17.29
CA THR A 349 -11.66 -28.84 18.59
C THR A 349 -11.01 -27.47 18.50
N GLY A 350 -10.20 -27.19 17.46
CA GLY A 350 -9.33 -26.01 17.41
C GLY A 350 -8.28 -26.00 18.54
N GLU A 351 -7.94 -27.16 19.10
CA GLU A 351 -6.87 -27.27 20.08
C GLU A 351 -5.52 -27.39 19.37
N GLY A 352 -4.64 -26.42 19.61
CA GLY A 352 -3.30 -26.42 19.06
C GLY A 352 -2.66 -25.04 19.11
N SER A 353 -1.37 -24.97 18.81
CA SER A 353 -0.71 -23.70 18.51
C SER A 353 -0.43 -23.65 17.01
N GLY A 354 -0.98 -22.66 16.30
CA GLY A 354 -0.67 -22.44 14.88
C GLY A 354 -1.92 -22.45 14.01
N ASP A 355 -1.81 -23.08 12.84
CA ASP A 355 -2.95 -23.30 11.94
C ASP A 355 -3.71 -24.53 12.45
N ASP A 356 -5.02 -24.38 12.67
CA ASP A 356 -5.90 -25.46 13.09
C ASP A 356 -6.22 -26.40 11.93
N GLU A 357 -6.37 -25.84 10.73
CA GLU A 357 -6.55 -26.59 9.49
C GLU A 357 -5.66 -26.06 8.36
N VAL A 358 -5.19 -27.00 7.53
CA VAL A 358 -4.22 -26.72 6.49
C VAL A 358 -4.67 -27.31 5.16
N ILE A 359 -4.78 -26.44 4.15
CA ILE A 359 -5.02 -26.84 2.76
C ILE A 359 -3.73 -26.67 1.96
N THR A 360 -3.25 -27.77 1.37
CA THR A 360 -2.12 -27.73 0.44
C THR A 360 -2.63 -27.62 -0.99
N VAL A 361 -2.14 -26.65 -1.75
CA VAL A 361 -2.55 -26.39 -3.13
C VAL A 361 -1.33 -26.53 -4.04
N ASN A 362 -1.36 -27.53 -4.93
CA ASN A 362 -0.40 -27.62 -6.03
C ASN A 362 -0.89 -26.79 -7.22
N LEU A 363 -0.46 -25.52 -7.28
CA LEU A 363 -0.90 -24.55 -8.28
C LEU A 363 -0.66 -25.02 -9.73
N SER A 364 0.37 -25.83 -9.96
CA SER A 364 0.70 -26.40 -11.27
C SER A 364 -0.20 -27.57 -11.70
N ALA A 365 -0.88 -28.22 -10.76
CA ALA A 365 -1.78 -29.34 -11.02
C ALA A 365 -3.26 -28.92 -11.13
N ILE A 366 -3.58 -27.65 -10.83
CA ILE A 366 -4.93 -27.13 -10.99
C ILE A 366 -5.29 -27.10 -12.48
N PRO A 367 -6.41 -27.72 -12.92
CA PRO A 367 -6.85 -27.66 -14.32
C PRO A 367 -7.18 -26.24 -14.78
N ASP A 368 -7.06 -25.98 -16.08
CA ASP A 368 -7.37 -24.67 -16.67
C ASP A 368 -8.86 -24.30 -16.55
N SER A 369 -9.74 -25.29 -16.39
CA SER A 369 -11.17 -25.06 -16.15
C SER A 369 -11.46 -24.39 -14.81
N VAL A 370 -10.56 -24.55 -13.82
CA VAL A 370 -10.68 -23.93 -12.49
C VAL A 370 -9.99 -22.57 -12.55
N THR A 371 -10.78 -21.50 -12.41
CA THR A 371 -10.26 -20.12 -12.38
C THR A 371 -10.35 -19.47 -11.02
N GLN A 372 -11.21 -19.98 -10.13
CA GLN A 372 -11.33 -19.50 -8.76
C GLN A 372 -11.48 -20.65 -7.77
N MET A 373 -10.86 -20.48 -6.59
CA MET A 373 -10.99 -21.36 -5.43
C MET A 373 -11.44 -20.51 -4.25
N VAL A 374 -12.64 -20.75 -3.73
CA VAL A 374 -13.17 -20.01 -2.58
C VAL A 374 -12.98 -20.85 -1.32
N PHE A 375 -12.35 -20.26 -0.31
CA PHE A 375 -12.17 -20.86 1.01
C PHE A 375 -13.35 -20.46 1.89
N SER A 376 -14.15 -21.43 2.29
CA SER A 376 -15.24 -21.25 3.26
C SER A 376 -14.91 -21.96 4.56
N VAL A 377 -15.31 -21.34 5.66
CA VAL A 377 -15.26 -21.92 7.00
C VAL A 377 -16.69 -21.98 7.51
N ASN A 378 -17.15 -23.15 7.91
CA ASN A 378 -18.51 -23.35 8.41
C ASN A 378 -18.47 -23.98 9.80
N ILE A 379 -19.33 -23.51 10.69
CA ILE A 379 -19.49 -24.14 12.00
C ILE A 379 -20.39 -25.36 11.82
N TYR A 380 -19.82 -26.55 11.97
CA TYR A 380 -20.58 -27.78 11.88
C TYR A 380 -21.46 -27.96 13.11
N THR A 381 -21.05 -27.52 14.30
CA THR A 381 -21.83 -27.66 15.54
C THR A 381 -23.20 -26.94 15.47
N PRO A 382 -24.34 -27.64 15.71
CA PRO A 382 -25.66 -27.01 15.70
C PRO A 382 -25.82 -25.88 16.74
N ASN A 383 -26.56 -24.84 16.36
CA ASN A 383 -26.91 -23.69 17.23
C ASN A 383 -25.71 -22.88 17.76
N ILE A 384 -24.54 -23.02 17.14
CA ILE A 384 -23.35 -22.21 17.43
C ILE A 384 -23.08 -21.27 16.24
N THR A 385 -22.64 -20.05 16.55
CA THR A 385 -22.30 -19.01 15.58
C THR A 385 -20.86 -18.55 15.77
N PHE A 386 -20.35 -17.78 14.81
CA PHE A 386 -19.03 -17.16 14.88
C PHE A 386 -18.86 -16.18 16.07
N ASP A 387 -19.92 -15.88 16.83
CA ASP A 387 -19.80 -15.15 18.10
C ASP A 387 -18.97 -15.90 19.15
N ARG A 388 -18.87 -17.23 19.06
CA ARG A 388 -18.03 -18.08 19.92
C ARG A 388 -16.60 -18.22 19.43
N VAL A 389 -16.28 -17.70 18.24
CA VAL A 389 -14.96 -17.79 17.62
C VAL A 389 -14.23 -16.46 17.79
N SER A 390 -12.92 -16.53 18.01
CA SER A 390 -12.03 -15.37 18.15
C SER A 390 -10.71 -15.62 17.45
N ASN A 391 -9.95 -14.55 17.19
CA ASN A 391 -8.62 -14.62 16.57
C ASN A 391 -8.58 -15.41 15.25
N ALA A 392 -9.70 -15.47 14.51
CA ALA A 392 -9.77 -16.17 13.24
C ALA A 392 -8.87 -15.50 12.20
N TYR A 393 -8.04 -16.29 11.52
CA TYR A 393 -7.17 -15.82 10.46
C TYR A 393 -7.05 -16.85 9.33
N CYS A 394 -6.64 -16.36 8.16
CA CYS A 394 -6.19 -17.18 7.05
C CYS A 394 -4.86 -16.63 6.55
N ARG A 395 -3.93 -17.51 6.25
CA ARG A 395 -2.63 -17.16 5.67
C ARG A 395 -2.28 -18.05 4.52
N VAL A 396 -1.48 -17.53 3.59
CA VAL A 396 -0.88 -18.31 2.51
C VAL A 396 0.62 -18.32 2.69
N CYS A 397 1.20 -19.52 2.69
CA CYS A 397 2.63 -19.76 2.78
C CYS A 397 3.13 -20.44 1.50
N SER A 398 4.34 -20.11 1.09
CA SER A 398 5.06 -20.86 0.06
C SER A 398 5.51 -22.23 0.58
N GLN A 399 5.99 -23.09 -0.31
CA GLN A 399 6.46 -24.44 0.03
C GLN A 399 7.59 -24.46 1.09
N ASP A 400 8.42 -23.41 1.19
CA ASP A 400 9.49 -23.31 2.19
C ASP A 400 9.01 -22.79 3.56
N GLY A 401 7.71 -22.60 3.73
CA GLY A 401 7.09 -22.07 4.95
C GLY A 401 7.11 -20.55 5.07
N THR A 402 7.65 -19.83 4.07
CA THR A 402 7.59 -18.36 4.05
C THR A 402 6.14 -17.91 3.86
N GLU A 403 5.61 -17.17 4.85
CA GLU A 403 4.32 -16.50 4.78
C GLU A 403 4.35 -15.41 3.69
N LEU A 404 3.42 -15.51 2.74
CA LEU A 404 3.26 -14.58 1.62
C LEU A 404 2.18 -13.54 1.94
N ALA A 405 1.11 -13.96 2.60
CA ALA A 405 -0.01 -13.10 2.96
C ALA A 405 -0.74 -13.64 4.19
N ARG A 406 -1.30 -12.73 4.99
CA ARG A 406 -2.15 -13.07 6.14
C ARG A 406 -3.30 -12.09 6.26
N TYR A 407 -4.49 -12.62 6.37
CA TYR A 407 -5.71 -11.89 6.70
C TYR A 407 -6.20 -12.30 8.09
N VAL A 408 -6.45 -11.30 8.96
CA VAL A 408 -7.01 -11.50 10.30
C VAL A 408 -8.44 -10.97 10.31
N LEU A 409 -9.39 -11.84 10.62
CA LEU A 409 -10.79 -11.45 10.82
C LEU A 409 -10.92 -10.72 12.16
N ARG A 410 -11.35 -9.46 12.11
CA ARG A 410 -11.54 -8.62 13.30
C ARG A 410 -13.01 -8.49 13.74
N GLU A 411 -13.92 -8.96 12.89
CA GLU A 411 -15.36 -8.91 13.13
C GLU A 411 -15.84 -10.27 13.61
N ALA A 412 -16.79 -10.29 14.54
CA ALA A 412 -17.60 -11.46 14.84
C ALA A 412 -19.06 -11.12 14.53
N ARG A 413 -19.80 -12.09 13.99
CA ARG A 413 -21.24 -11.97 13.74
C ARG A 413 -21.95 -13.26 14.11
N GLY A 414 -23.24 -13.15 14.41
CA GLY A 414 -24.14 -14.27 14.70
C GLY A 414 -24.53 -15.10 13.47
N GLU A 415 -23.58 -15.35 12.57
CA GLU A 415 -23.72 -16.21 11.40
C GLU A 415 -22.96 -17.53 11.60
N THR A 416 -23.22 -18.50 10.74
CA THR A 416 -22.73 -19.89 10.86
C THR A 416 -21.63 -20.24 9.85
N GLY A 417 -21.42 -19.40 8.84
CA GLY A 417 -20.39 -19.56 7.83
C GLY A 417 -19.57 -18.27 7.62
N LEU A 418 -18.38 -18.43 7.06
CA LEU A 418 -17.48 -17.37 6.68
C LEU A 418 -16.79 -17.70 5.35
N LEU A 419 -16.96 -16.85 4.35
CA LEU A 419 -16.10 -16.82 3.16
C LEU A 419 -14.85 -16.01 3.50
N ILE A 420 -13.76 -16.69 3.82
CA ILE A 420 -12.59 -16.04 4.41
C ILE A 420 -11.65 -15.46 3.34
N ALA A 421 -11.42 -16.20 2.26
CA ALA A 421 -10.51 -15.81 1.19
C ALA A 421 -10.86 -16.52 -0.12
N ARG A 422 -10.27 -16.06 -1.23
CA ARG A 422 -10.24 -16.81 -2.49
C ARG A 422 -8.89 -16.72 -3.18
N LEU A 423 -8.53 -17.76 -3.91
CA LEU A 423 -7.47 -17.73 -4.91
C LEU A 423 -8.11 -17.58 -6.30
N MET A 424 -7.57 -16.69 -7.12
CA MET A 424 -8.01 -16.46 -8.50
C MET A 424 -6.85 -16.54 -9.47
N ARG A 425 -7.06 -17.11 -10.65
CA ARG A 425 -6.09 -17.02 -11.73
C ARG A 425 -6.09 -15.59 -12.27
N GLU A 426 -4.90 -14.99 -12.34
CA GLU A 426 -4.73 -13.70 -12.99
C GLU A 426 -4.62 -13.89 -14.51
N PRO A 427 -5.07 -12.92 -15.32
CA PRO A 427 -4.81 -12.91 -16.75
C PRO A 427 -3.30 -12.91 -17.04
N GLY A 428 -2.84 -13.68 -18.03
CA GLY A 428 -1.42 -13.70 -18.44
C GLY A 428 -0.70 -15.02 -18.10
N PRO A 429 0.62 -15.02 -17.77
CA PRO A 429 1.33 -16.24 -17.36
C PRO A 429 0.68 -16.79 -16.10
N SER A 430 0.76 -18.11 -15.89
CA SER A 430 0.05 -18.82 -14.81
C SER A 430 0.41 -18.29 -13.41
N ARG A 431 -0.23 -17.20 -12.99
CA ARG A 431 -0.17 -16.60 -11.66
C ARG A 431 -1.51 -16.77 -10.97
N TRP A 432 -1.44 -16.80 -9.66
CA TRP A 432 -2.60 -16.80 -8.79
C TRP A 432 -2.53 -15.57 -7.90
N GLY A 433 -3.65 -14.87 -7.74
CA GLY A 433 -3.80 -13.86 -6.72
C GLY A 433 -4.58 -14.41 -5.54
N PHE A 434 -4.22 -13.97 -4.34
CA PHE A 434 -4.91 -14.24 -3.09
C PHE A 434 -5.69 -13.01 -2.65
N GLN A 435 -7.01 -13.16 -2.48
CA GLN A 435 -7.90 -12.08 -2.06
C GLN A 435 -8.52 -12.38 -0.71
N ALA A 436 -8.38 -11.44 0.23
CA ALA A 436 -9.05 -11.49 1.52
C ALA A 436 -10.52 -11.08 1.36
N ILE A 437 -11.46 -11.92 1.82
CA ILE A 437 -12.90 -11.70 1.64
C ILE A 437 -13.57 -11.31 2.94
N GLY A 438 -13.46 -12.14 3.99
CA GLY A 438 -14.01 -11.84 5.31
C GLY A 438 -15.52 -11.57 5.35
N THR A 439 -16.31 -12.29 4.54
CA THR A 439 -17.77 -12.09 4.44
C THR A 439 -18.49 -13.27 5.09
N PHE A 440 -19.32 -12.98 6.08
CA PHE A 440 -20.14 -14.00 6.73
C PHE A 440 -21.22 -14.54 5.78
N CYS A 441 -21.43 -15.85 5.82
CA CYS A 441 -22.41 -16.57 5.03
C CYS A 441 -23.25 -17.50 5.93
N LYS A 442 -24.29 -18.09 5.35
CA LYS A 442 -25.21 -18.97 6.07
C LYS A 442 -24.91 -20.43 5.80
N GLY A 443 -25.26 -21.23 6.81
CA GLY A 443 -25.28 -22.67 6.73
C GLY A 443 -24.06 -23.34 7.35
N ARG A 444 -24.17 -24.66 7.48
CA ARG A 444 -23.25 -25.51 8.23
C ARG A 444 -22.27 -26.26 7.32
N THR A 445 -22.48 -26.18 6.02
CA THR A 445 -21.62 -26.79 5.01
C THR A 445 -21.37 -25.82 3.87
N TRP A 446 -20.30 -26.07 3.11
CA TRP A 446 -19.99 -25.29 1.91
C TRP A 446 -21.15 -25.26 0.90
N LYS A 447 -21.97 -26.33 0.83
CA LYS A 447 -23.15 -26.42 -0.05
C LYS A 447 -24.19 -25.38 0.27
N ASP A 448 -24.41 -25.14 1.56
CA ASP A 448 -25.34 -24.11 2.04
C ASP A 448 -24.84 -22.70 1.68
N SER A 449 -23.51 -22.53 1.72
CA SER A 449 -22.83 -21.27 1.42
C SER A 449 -22.70 -20.96 -0.08
N LEU A 450 -23.01 -21.88 -0.99
CA LEU A 450 -22.91 -21.67 -2.45
C LEU A 450 -23.69 -20.42 -2.92
N ARG A 451 -24.85 -20.15 -2.32
CA ARG A 451 -25.66 -18.98 -2.68
C ARG A 451 -24.95 -17.67 -2.33
N ASP A 452 -24.23 -17.64 -1.22
CA ASP A 452 -23.47 -16.48 -0.78
C ASP A 452 -22.13 -16.34 -1.55
N MET A 453 -21.63 -17.44 -2.14
CA MET A 453 -20.46 -17.42 -3.03
C MET A 453 -20.76 -16.87 -4.43
N ASP A 454 -21.96 -17.06 -4.97
CA ASP A 454 -22.31 -16.62 -6.35
C ASP A 454 -21.99 -15.14 -6.65
N PRO A 455 -22.40 -14.15 -5.81
CA PRO A 455 -22.05 -12.75 -6.08
C PRO A 455 -20.53 -12.50 -6.01
N LEU A 456 -19.82 -13.21 -5.13
CA LEU A 456 -18.37 -13.11 -5.01
C LEU A 456 -17.68 -13.61 -6.28
N VAL A 457 -18.03 -14.82 -6.73
CA VAL A 457 -17.39 -15.46 -7.88
C VAL A 457 -17.62 -14.68 -9.18
N ARG A 458 -18.76 -13.98 -9.30
CA ARG A 458 -19.06 -13.12 -10.44
C ARG A 458 -18.45 -11.71 -10.36
N SER A 459 -17.87 -11.35 -9.22
CA SER A 459 -17.26 -10.05 -9.00
C SER A 459 -15.76 -10.08 -9.25
N THR A 460 -15.25 -9.05 -9.92
CA THR A 460 -13.80 -8.85 -10.08
C THR A 460 -13.14 -8.56 -8.73
N ALA A 461 -11.83 -8.76 -8.64
CA ALA A 461 -11.02 -8.39 -7.48
C ALA A 461 -11.32 -6.96 -7.00
N ARG A 462 -11.28 -6.02 -7.94
CA ARG A 462 -11.52 -4.59 -7.72
C ARG A 462 -12.92 -4.29 -7.19
N GLN A 463 -13.95 -4.94 -7.72
CA GLN A 463 -15.32 -4.75 -7.24
C GLN A 463 -15.47 -5.17 -5.77
N VAL A 464 -14.89 -6.33 -5.40
CA VAL A 464 -14.90 -6.81 -4.01
C VAL A 464 -14.16 -5.85 -3.09
N GLN A 465 -13.00 -5.36 -3.51
CA GLN A 465 -12.22 -4.38 -2.74
C GLN A 465 -13.01 -3.08 -2.51
N MET A 466 -13.69 -2.57 -3.53
CA MET A 466 -14.50 -1.35 -3.43
C MET A 466 -15.68 -1.51 -2.45
N ILE A 467 -16.38 -2.66 -2.50
CA ILE A 467 -17.49 -2.97 -1.59
C ILE A 467 -16.98 -3.03 -0.14
N ALA A 468 -15.82 -3.67 0.08
CA ALA A 468 -15.23 -3.75 1.42
C ALA A 468 -14.89 -2.36 1.98
N MET A 469 -14.31 -1.46 1.16
CA MET A 469 -13.99 -0.10 1.58
C MET A 469 -15.25 0.70 2.00
N GLN A 470 -16.36 0.57 1.29
CA GLN A 470 -17.62 1.25 1.63
C GLN A 470 -18.21 0.76 2.96
N SER A 471 -18.10 -0.54 3.23
CA SER A 471 -18.59 -1.12 4.49
C SER A 471 -17.83 -0.60 5.72
N THR A 472 -16.55 -0.24 5.57
CA THR A 472 -15.75 0.34 6.68
C THR A 472 -16.09 1.80 6.99
N THR A 473 -16.63 2.55 6.01
CA THR A 473 -16.99 3.96 6.20
C THR A 473 -18.31 4.17 6.94
N ASP A 474 -19.25 3.24 6.85
CA ASP A 474 -20.57 3.36 7.52
C ASP A 474 -20.49 3.14 9.05
N VAL A 475 -19.50 2.38 9.53
CA VAL A 475 -19.32 2.15 10.98
C VAL A 475 -18.84 3.42 11.71
N GLY A 476 -18.26 4.38 10.99
CA GLY A 476 -17.76 5.64 11.55
C GLY A 476 -18.80 6.76 11.73
N LEU A 477 -19.96 6.67 11.07
CA LEU A 477 -21.01 7.69 11.11
C LEU A 477 -22.15 7.36 12.09
N SER A 478 -22.26 6.11 12.54
CA SER A 478 -23.31 5.70 13.49
C SER A 478 -22.97 5.95 14.97
N ALA A 479 -21.71 6.27 15.31
CA ALA A 479 -21.27 6.43 16.70
C ALA A 479 -21.48 7.85 17.28
N ALA A 480 -22.01 8.80 16.49
CA ALA A 480 -22.20 10.19 16.90
C ALA A 480 -23.65 10.68 16.68
N ALA A 481 -24.64 9.95 17.20
CA ALA A 481 -25.99 10.48 17.37
C ALA A 481 -26.60 9.93 18.67
N GLY A 482 -26.18 10.52 19.79
CA GLY A 482 -26.84 10.32 21.07
C GLY A 482 -28.24 10.94 21.07
N SER A 483 -29.22 10.11 21.41
CA SER A 483 -30.43 10.42 22.19
C SER A 483 -30.87 11.88 22.22
N ARG A 484 -31.98 12.18 21.51
CA ARG A 484 -33.01 13.11 21.98
C ARG A 484 -34.39 12.62 21.56
N ASP A 485 -35.19 12.28 22.56
CA ASP A 485 -36.64 12.10 22.46
C ASP A 485 -37.32 13.36 21.92
N ASN A 486 -38.24 13.21 20.97
CA ASN A 486 -39.55 13.86 21.05
C ASN A 486 -40.56 13.25 20.04
N PRO A 487 -41.84 13.05 20.43
CA PRO A 487 -42.83 12.43 19.58
C PRO A 487 -43.59 13.48 18.75
N ILE A 488 -43.71 13.28 17.43
CA ILE A 488 -44.61 14.09 16.60
C ILE A 488 -45.53 13.17 15.78
N ARG A 489 -46.71 12.98 16.36
CA ARG A 489 -48.06 13.09 15.77
C ARG A 489 -48.18 12.81 14.26
N ALA A 490 -48.77 11.65 13.95
CA ALA A 490 -49.30 11.32 12.63
C ALA A 490 -50.48 12.25 12.28
N THR A 491 -50.39 12.94 11.14
CA THR A 491 -51.52 13.62 10.52
C THR A 491 -51.87 12.89 9.23
N VAL A 492 -53.01 12.20 9.27
CA VAL A 492 -53.65 11.53 8.14
C VAL A 492 -54.18 12.60 7.19
N ALA A 493 -53.73 12.59 5.94
CA ALA A 493 -54.34 13.36 4.86
C ALA A 493 -55.23 12.42 4.04
N ALA A 494 -56.53 12.65 4.14
CA ALA A 494 -57.57 12.00 3.36
C ALA A 494 -57.53 12.45 1.89
N GLN A 495 -57.78 11.52 0.98
CA GLN A 495 -58.24 11.82 -0.38
C GLN A 495 -59.62 11.19 -0.60
N PRO A 496 -60.51 11.85 -1.37
CA PRO A 496 -61.93 11.53 -1.39
C PRO A 496 -62.25 10.37 -2.34
N ALA A 497 -63.25 9.59 -1.95
CA ALA A 497 -63.97 8.65 -2.80
C ALA A 497 -64.96 9.39 -3.70
N ASP A 498 -65.04 9.04 -4.99
CA ASP A 498 -66.26 8.46 -5.58
C ASP A 498 -66.04 8.09 -7.07
N GLN A 499 -66.27 6.83 -7.44
CA GLN A 499 -67.35 6.42 -8.36
C GLN A 499 -67.20 4.95 -8.78
N LYS A 500 -68.19 4.16 -8.37
CA LYS A 500 -68.49 2.79 -8.82
C LYS A 500 -68.73 2.73 -10.33
N LYS A 501 -68.28 1.64 -10.96
CA LYS A 501 -69.11 0.86 -11.91
C LYS A 501 -68.60 -0.57 -12.07
N ASP A 502 -69.56 -1.47 -12.02
CA ASP A 502 -69.49 -2.93 -12.14
C ASP A 502 -68.78 -3.42 -13.42
N CYS A 503 -68.11 -4.57 -13.34
CA CYS A 503 -68.46 -5.70 -14.19
C CYS A 503 -67.84 -7.01 -13.69
N SER A 504 -68.67 -8.04 -13.79
CA SER A 504 -68.56 -9.40 -13.30
C SER A 504 -67.69 -10.32 -14.16
N VAL A 505 -67.08 -11.28 -13.48
CA VAL A 505 -66.80 -12.68 -13.83
C VAL A 505 -67.42 -13.19 -15.14
N GLN A 506 -66.56 -13.74 -16.01
CA GLN A 506 -66.69 -15.11 -16.55
C GLN A 506 -65.30 -15.71 -16.75
#